data_AF-A0A7R9L1D8-F1
#
_entry.id   AF-A0A7R9L1D8-F1
#
_cell.length_a   1.000
_cell.length_b   1.000
_cell.length_c   1.000
_cell.angle_alpha   90.00
_cell.angle_beta   90.00
_cell.angle_gamma   90.00
#
_symmetry.space_group_name_H-M   'P 1'
#
loop_
_entity.id
_entity.type
_entity.pdbx_description
1 polymer ?
#
loop_
_entity_poly.entity_id
_entity_poly.type
_entity_poly.pdbx_seq_one_letter_code
_entity_poly.pdbx_strand_id
1 'polypeptide(L)'
;MSTMKTITTGGREREAFEKCYRVGPVLGKGGFGTVYAGTRLRDSLAVAIKHISKDKVTSWDACSGHRLPLEISLLRKVDHISEQ
;
A
#
# COMPACT_ATOMS: atom_id res chain seq x y z
N MET A 1 -26.47 -14.25 -34.25
CA MET A 1 -26.14 -13.25 -33.22
C MET A 1 -25.28 -13.93 -32.17
N SER A 2 -23.95 -13.82 -32.30
CA SER A 2 -22.99 -14.52 -31.43
C SER A 2 -22.68 -13.64 -30.23
N THR A 3 -23.01 -14.12 -29.03
CA THR A 3 -22.70 -13.45 -27.77
C THR A 3 -21.19 -13.45 -27.55
N MET A 4 -20.58 -12.26 -27.54
CA MET A 4 -19.17 -12.07 -27.22
C MET A 4 -18.94 -12.49 -25.76
N LYS A 5 -18.15 -13.54 -25.55
CA LYS A 5 -17.60 -13.87 -24.24
C LYS A 5 -16.41 -12.95 -24.00
N THR A 6 -16.53 -12.05 -23.04
CA THR A 6 -15.43 -11.21 -22.56
C THR A 6 -14.32 -12.11 -22.04
N ILE A 7 -13.19 -12.11 -22.73
CA ILE A 7 -11.96 -12.76 -22.27
C ILE A 7 -11.40 -11.88 -21.16
N THR A 8 -11.68 -12.23 -19.91
CA THR A 8 -11.02 -11.61 -18.75
C THR A 8 -9.58 -12.14 -18.73
N THR A 9 -8.65 -11.28 -19.14
CA THR A 9 -7.21 -11.53 -19.13
C THR A 9 -6.76 -11.75 -17.68
N GLY A 10 -6.09 -12.87 -17.42
CA GLY A 10 -5.63 -13.29 -16.10
C GLY A 10 -4.53 -12.40 -15.53
N GLY A 11 -4.88 -11.26 -14.96
CA GLY A 11 -4.07 -10.58 -13.96
C GLY A 11 -4.37 -11.18 -12.59
N ARG A 12 -3.33 -11.55 -11.81
CA ARG A 12 -3.49 -11.92 -10.40
C ARG A 12 -4.34 -10.87 -9.71
N GLU A 13 -5.57 -11.20 -9.36
CA GLU A 13 -6.50 -10.29 -8.69
C GLU A 13 -5.87 -9.95 -7.34
N ARG A 14 -5.33 -8.73 -7.20
CA ARG A 14 -4.75 -8.31 -5.93
C ARG A 14 -5.89 -8.27 -4.93
N GLU A 15 -5.79 -9.09 -3.89
CA GLU A 15 -6.80 -9.17 -2.86
C GLU A 15 -7.08 -7.78 -2.25
N ALA A 16 -8.36 -7.50 -1.99
CA ALA A 16 -8.78 -6.22 -1.41
C ALA A 16 -8.10 -5.97 -0.06
N PHE A 17 -7.75 -4.72 0.25
CA PHE A 17 -7.02 -4.35 1.46
C PHE A 17 -7.71 -4.85 2.73
N GLU A 18 -9.03 -4.72 2.79
CA GLU A 18 -9.88 -5.10 3.92
C GLU A 18 -9.91 -6.61 4.17
N LYS A 19 -9.58 -7.43 3.17
CA LYS A 19 -9.43 -8.89 3.34
C LYS A 19 -8.08 -9.27 3.93
N CYS A 20 -7.05 -8.44 3.75
CA CYS A 20 -5.69 -8.71 4.21
C CYS A 20 -5.36 -8.04 5.56
N TYR A 21 -6.04 -6.96 5.91
CA TYR A 21 -5.72 -6.13 7.07
C TYR A 21 -6.95 -5.68 7.85
N ARG A 22 -6.82 -5.61 9.17
CA ARG A 22 -7.76 -4.94 10.06
C ARG A 22 -7.17 -3.61 10.50
N VAL A 23 -7.94 -2.52 10.35
CA VAL A 23 -7.57 -1.18 10.82
C VAL A 23 -7.98 -1.03 12.28
N GLY A 24 -7.10 -0.49 13.10
CA GLY A 24 -7.29 -0.18 14.51
C GLY A 24 -7.34 1.33 14.80
N PRO A 25 -7.12 1.75 16.05
CA PRO A 25 -7.15 3.16 16.44
C PRO A 25 -6.03 3.97 15.76
N VAL A 26 -6.22 5.30 15.73
CA VAL A 26 -5.19 6.23 15.26
C VAL A 26 -4.01 6.22 16.23
N LEU A 27 -2.79 6.07 15.69
CA LEU A 27 -1.53 6.22 16.41
C LEU A 27 -0.98 7.65 16.32
N GLY A 28 -1.23 8.35 15.20
CA GLY A 28 -0.77 9.72 15.02
C GLY A 28 -1.36 10.42 13.80
N LYS A 29 -1.40 11.75 13.85
CA LYS A 29 -1.85 12.63 12.75
C LYS A 29 -0.83 13.75 12.56
N GLY A 30 -0.51 14.07 11.31
CA GLY A 30 0.39 15.17 10.98
C GLY A 30 0.34 15.57 9.50
N GLY A 31 1.25 16.45 9.08
CA GLY A 31 1.34 16.92 7.68
C GLY A 31 1.50 15.79 6.67
N PHE A 32 2.09 14.67 7.09
CA PHE A 32 2.38 13.50 6.26
C PHE A 32 1.24 12.47 6.21
N GLY A 33 0.08 12.76 6.81
CA GLY A 33 -1.10 11.88 6.80
C GLY A 33 -1.54 11.41 8.19
N THR A 34 -2.34 10.34 8.21
CA THR A 34 -2.79 9.69 9.45
C THR A 34 -2.25 8.27 9.50
N VAL A 35 -1.69 7.89 10.65
CA VAL A 35 -1.20 6.54 10.91
C VAL A 35 -2.16 5.85 11.86
N TYR A 36 -2.61 4.66 11.49
CA TYR A 36 -3.45 3.78 12.29
C TYR A 36 -2.64 2.58 12.76
N ALA A 37 -3.00 2.05 13.91
CA ALA A 37 -2.64 0.68 14.27
C ALA A 37 -3.33 -0.27 13.29
N GLY A 38 -2.71 -1.42 13.05
CA GLY A 38 -3.28 -2.43 12.19
C GLY A 38 -2.84 -3.83 12.58
N THR A 39 -3.62 -4.80 12.10
CA THR A 39 -3.28 -6.21 12.19
C THR A 39 -3.32 -6.81 10.81
N ARG A 40 -2.24 -7.47 10.40
CA ARG A 40 -2.18 -8.25 9.17
C ARG A 40 -2.82 -9.61 9.41
N LEU A 41 -3.86 -9.94 8.67
CA LEU A 41 -4.75 -11.06 9.02
C LEU A 41 -4.13 -12.44 8.80
N ARG A 42 -3.23 -12.58 7.82
CA ARG A 42 -2.63 -13.88 7.48
C ARG A 42 -1.73 -14.47 8.59
N ASP A 43 -1.12 -13.62 9.40
CA ASP A 43 -0.12 -14.01 10.41
C ASP A 43 -0.30 -13.26 11.74
N SER A 44 -1.39 -12.51 11.89
CA SER A 44 -1.73 -11.71 13.07
C SER A 44 -0.67 -10.68 13.48
N LEU A 45 0.24 -10.30 12.58
CA LEU A 45 1.30 -9.36 12.90
C LEU A 45 0.76 -7.94 13.09
N ALA A 46 1.23 -7.27 14.15
CA ALA A 46 0.96 -5.85 14.36
C ALA A 46 1.70 -5.00 13.31
N VAL A 47 0.99 -4.05 12.71
CA VAL A 47 1.51 -3.17 11.65
C VAL A 47 1.06 -1.73 11.85
N ALA A 48 1.77 -0.79 11.23
CA ALA A 48 1.31 0.58 11.05
C ALA A 48 0.68 0.75 9.67
N ILE A 49 -0.52 1.32 9.60
CA ILE A 49 -1.24 1.60 8.35
C ILE A 49 -1.26 3.11 8.16
N LYS A 50 -0.51 3.61 7.17
CA LYS A 50 -0.46 5.05 6.87
C LYS A 50 -1.40 5.39 5.72
N HIS A 51 -2.39 6.24 5.98
CA HIS A 51 -3.25 6.83 4.96
C HIS A 51 -2.66 8.15 4.45
N ILE A 52 -2.44 8.22 3.14
CA ILE A 52 -1.92 9.38 2.44
C ILE A 52 -2.97 9.78 1.40
N SER A 53 -3.50 11.01 1.50
CA SER A 53 -4.35 11.56 0.45
C SER A 53 -3.53 11.76 -0.82
N LYS A 54 -4.06 11.34 -1.97
CA LYS A 54 -3.39 11.50 -3.28
C LYS A 54 -3.13 12.98 -3.59
N ASP A 55 -4.02 13.87 -3.17
CA ASP A 55 -3.89 15.32 -3.40
C ASP A 55 -2.72 15.94 -2.61
N LYS A 56 -2.29 15.27 -1.54
CA LYS A 56 -1.13 15.67 -0.73
C LYS A 56 0.19 15.09 -1.22
N VAL A 57 0.18 14.29 -2.29
CA VAL A 57 1.41 13.75 -2.90
C VAL A 57 1.98 14.77 -3.88
N THR A 58 2.89 15.62 -3.39
CA THR A 58 3.54 16.67 -4.18
C THR A 58 4.75 16.17 -4.97
N SER A 59 5.44 15.14 -4.47
CA SER A 59 6.67 14.60 -5.07
C SER A 59 6.51 13.15 -5.49
N TRP A 60 6.94 12.87 -6.72
CA TRP A 60 6.81 11.56 -7.37
C TRP A 60 8.16 11.11 -7.92
N ASP A 61 8.42 9.80 -7.87
CA ASP A 61 9.62 9.17 -8.39
C ASP A 61 9.22 8.08 -9.41
N ALA A 62 10.06 7.90 -10.43
CA ALA A 62 9.89 6.86 -11.45
C ALA A 62 10.78 5.68 -11.07
N CYS A 63 10.23 4.76 -10.27
CA CYS A 63 10.96 3.59 -9.77
C CYS A 63 10.41 2.31 -10.40
N SER A 64 11.29 1.46 -10.94
CA SER A 64 10.95 0.15 -11.51
C SER A 64 9.79 0.18 -12.52
N GLY A 65 9.77 1.19 -13.41
CA GLY A 65 8.74 1.36 -14.44
C GLY A 65 7.39 1.88 -13.93
N HIS A 66 7.27 2.23 -12.65
CA HIS A 66 6.04 2.72 -12.03
C HIS A 66 6.25 4.10 -11.41
N ARG A 67 5.23 4.97 -11.51
CA ARG A 67 5.22 6.27 -10.84
C ARG A 67 4.74 6.10 -9.41
N LEU A 68 5.62 6.28 -8.44
CA LEU A 68 5.33 6.13 -7.01
C LEU A 68 5.51 7.47 -6.29
N PRO A 69 4.76 7.74 -5.22
CA PRO A 69 5.11 8.80 -4.27
C PRO A 69 6.57 8.65 -3.82
N LEU A 70 7.30 9.77 -3.76
CA LEU A 70 8.72 9.76 -3.38
C LEU A 70 8.96 9.06 -2.05
N GLU A 71 8.06 9.26 -1.06
CA GLU A 71 8.13 8.58 0.25
C GLU A 71 8.22 7.05 0.11
N ILE A 72 7.41 6.46 -0.78
CA ILE A 72 7.40 5.00 -1.02
C ILE A 72 8.68 4.56 -1.71
N SER A 73 9.18 5.36 -2.66
CA SER A 73 10.45 5.07 -3.35
C SER A 73 11.62 5.07 -2.37
N LEU A 74 11.67 6.06 -1.47
CA LEU A 74 12.72 6.17 -0.46
C LEU A 74 12.66 5.02 0.55
N LEU A 75 11.48 4.66 1.06
CA LEU A 75 11.32 3.52 1.97
C LEU A 75 11.85 2.23 1.36
N ARG A 76 11.64 1.99 0.06
CA ARG A 76 12.16 0.80 -0.64
C ARG A 76 13.68 0.81 -0.77
N LYS A 77 14.30 1.98 -0.93
CA LYS A 77 15.77 2.11 -1.04
C LYS A 77 16.46 1.84 0.30
N VAL A 78 15.75 2.01 1.42
CA VAL A 78 16.27 1.83 2.79
C VAL A 78 15.82 0.49 3.40
N ASP A 79 15.30 -0.43 2.59
CA ASP A 79 14.77 -1.73 3.02
C ASP A 79 15.87 -2.76 3.40
N HIS A 80 16.90 -2.32 4.14
CA HIS A 80 17.93 -3.14 4.77
C HIS A 80 18.10 -2.72 6.23
N ILE A 81 17.64 -3.58 7.12
CA ILE A 81 18.12 -3.61 8.51
C ILE A 81 18.92 -4.91 8.62
N SER A 82 20.22 -4.84 8.39
CA SER A 82 21.10 -5.94 8.80
C SER A 82 21.20 -5.86 10.33
N GLU A 83 20.57 -6.78 11.04
CA GLU A 83 20.91 -7.05 12.44
C GLU A 83 22.38 -7.55 12.45
N GLN A 84 23.27 -6.75 13.05
CA GLN A 84 24.61 -7.19 13.46
C GLN A 84 24.56 -7.53 14.94
#